data_AF-A0A7J2X9C0-F1
#
_entry.id   AF-A0A7J2X9C0-F1
#
_cell.length_a   1.000
_cell.length_b   1.000
_cell.length_c   1.000
_cell.angle_alpha   90.00
_cell.angle_beta   90.00
_cell.angle_gamma   90.00
#
_symmetry.space_group_name_H-M   'P 1'
#
loop_
_entity.id
_entity.type
_entity.pdbx_description
1 polymer ?
#
loop_
_entity_poly.entity_id
_entity_poly.type
_entity_poly.pdbx_seq_one_letter_code
_entity_poly.pdbx_strand_id
1 'polypeptide(L)'
;MLLGRDNYMWTYIYAVPECFCWYLVKLPDTGAIATMGNTGLGWGWEGEFCTVGAGDGWITSEFFRQYGEHYGEEGFDILGHVYQQTQTSYIHNFKDFTLPECWWYPDTGWDAIDQQAVEQWVLLGDPSLKIGGYP
;
A
#
# COMPACT_ATOMS: atom_id res chain seq x y z
N MET A 1 36.17 -4.20 -6.22
CA MET A 1 34.75 -3.97 -6.55
C MET A 1 34.31 -5.13 -7.42
N LEU A 2 33.57 -6.11 -6.89
CA LEU A 2 33.41 -7.43 -7.54
C LEU A 2 32.49 -7.41 -8.79
N LEU A 3 31.76 -6.32 -9.05
CA LEU A 3 30.75 -6.25 -10.13
C LEU A 3 30.75 -4.94 -10.94
N GLY A 4 31.79 -4.10 -10.82
CA GLY A 4 31.99 -2.95 -11.72
C GLY A 4 30.90 -1.87 -11.72
N ARG A 5 29.92 -1.93 -10.83
CA ARG A 5 28.90 -0.90 -10.58
C ARG A 5 28.74 -0.69 -9.08
N ASP A 6 28.21 0.48 -8.75
CA ASP A 6 27.91 0.85 -7.38
C ASP A 6 26.63 0.11 -6.94
N ASN A 7 26.80 -0.87 -6.05
CA ASN A 7 25.75 -1.81 -5.65
C ASN A 7 25.13 -1.41 -4.30
N TYR A 8 24.88 -0.12 -4.08
CA TYR A 8 24.16 0.34 -2.90
C TYR A 8 22.74 -0.23 -2.94
N MET A 9 22.56 -1.42 -2.37
CA MET A 9 21.25 -1.93 -1.99
C MET A 9 20.89 -1.29 -0.65
N TRP A 10 19.61 -0.95 -0.46
CA TRP A 10 19.07 -0.45 0.82
C TRP A 10 19.48 -1.36 2.00
N THR A 11 19.66 -2.66 1.76
CA THR A 11 20.10 -3.64 2.77
C THR A 11 21.62 -3.70 2.99
N TYR A 12 22.39 -2.68 2.58
CA TYR A 12 23.85 -2.62 2.77
C TYR A 12 24.58 -3.88 2.26
N ILE A 13 24.22 -4.38 1.08
CA ILE A 13 24.83 -5.55 0.40
C ILE A 13 24.43 -6.90 1.05
N TYR A 14 23.66 -6.91 2.14
CA TYR A 14 23.13 -8.15 2.70
C TYR A 14 21.91 -8.61 1.91
N ALA A 15 21.97 -9.84 1.39
CA ALA A 15 20.79 -10.50 0.83
C ALA A 15 19.84 -10.84 1.98
N VAL A 16 18.66 -10.23 1.98
CA VAL A 16 17.57 -10.60 2.89
C VAL A 16 16.71 -11.60 2.13
N PRO A 17 16.64 -12.86 2.57
CA PRO A 17 16.02 -13.93 1.79
C PRO A 17 14.50 -13.82 1.69
N GLU A 18 13.86 -13.06 2.59
CA GLU A 18 12.42 -12.93 2.70
C GLU A 18 12.06 -11.48 3.03
N CYS A 19 11.00 -10.94 2.42
CA CYS A 19 10.49 -9.62 2.79
C CYS A 19 9.74 -9.69 4.13
N PHE A 20 9.65 -8.56 4.83
CA PHE A 20 9.04 -8.47 6.15
C PHE A 20 7.58 -8.95 6.16
N CYS A 21 6.78 -8.50 5.18
CA CYS A 21 5.38 -8.90 5.02
C CYS A 21 5.24 -10.42 4.85
N TRP A 22 6.06 -11.05 3.99
CA TRP A 22 6.05 -12.50 3.82
C TRP A 22 6.45 -13.25 5.09
N TYR A 23 7.47 -12.76 5.80
CA TYR A 23 7.89 -13.36 7.06
C TYR A 23 6.76 -13.37 8.09
N LEU A 24 5.91 -12.34 8.15
CA LEU A 24 4.76 -12.32 9.05
C LEU A 24 3.65 -13.30 8.65
N VAL A 25 3.40 -13.46 7.34
CA VAL A 25 2.31 -14.31 6.81
C VAL A 25 2.64 -15.79 6.89
N LYS A 26 3.92 -16.17 6.76
CA LYS A 26 4.31 -17.59 6.70
C LYS A 26 4.43 -18.30 8.06
N LEU A 27 4.36 -17.56 9.18
CA LEU A 27 4.61 -18.14 10.50
C LEU A 27 3.42 -19.03 10.92
N PRO A 28 3.67 -20.28 11.37
CA PRO A 28 2.62 -21.13 11.88
C PRO A 28 2.13 -20.60 13.24
N ASP A 29 0.81 -20.59 13.44
CA ASP A 29 0.13 -20.26 14.70
C ASP A 29 0.45 -18.86 15.29
N THR A 30 1.10 -17.97 14.52
CA THR A 30 1.46 -16.62 14.96
C THR A 30 1.67 -15.68 13.76
N GLY A 31 2.07 -14.43 14.00
CA GLY A 31 2.29 -13.44 12.96
C GLY A 31 0.99 -12.80 12.49
N ALA A 32 0.86 -12.63 11.18
CA ALA A 32 -0.29 -11.98 10.54
C ALA A 32 -0.98 -12.97 9.58
N ILE A 33 -2.31 -12.95 9.55
CA ILE A 33 -3.11 -13.79 8.63
C ILE A 33 -3.10 -13.26 7.18
N ALA A 34 -2.82 -11.97 7.02
CA ALA A 34 -2.56 -11.30 5.75
C ALA A 34 -1.80 -10.00 6.03
N THR A 35 -1.08 -9.48 5.04
CA THR A 35 -0.35 -8.22 5.11
C THR A 35 -0.46 -7.46 3.80
N MET A 36 -0.44 -6.13 3.86
CA MET A 36 -0.33 -5.27 2.69
C MET A 36 0.92 -4.40 2.83
N GLY A 37 1.63 -4.17 1.72
CA GLY A 37 2.81 -3.31 1.72
C GLY A 37 3.48 -3.21 0.36
N ASN A 38 4.39 -2.25 0.24
CA ASN A 38 5.07 -1.94 -1.01
C ASN A 38 6.12 -3.01 -1.35
N THR A 39 6.15 -3.41 -2.62
CA THR A 39 7.22 -4.28 -3.17
C THR A 39 8.54 -3.56 -3.40
N GLY A 40 8.54 -2.22 -3.34
CA GLY A 40 9.70 -1.35 -3.45
C GLY A 40 9.70 -0.24 -2.38
N LEU A 41 10.46 0.83 -2.64
CA LEU A 41 10.37 2.04 -1.83
C LEU A 41 9.05 2.73 -2.14
N GLY A 42 8.12 2.66 -1.22
CA GLY A 42 6.89 3.42 -1.31
C GLY A 42 7.14 4.91 -1.15
N TRP A 43 6.29 5.70 -1.80
CA TRP A 43 6.39 7.15 -1.83
C TRP A 43 5.23 7.72 -1.02
N GLY A 44 5.45 8.82 -0.31
CA GLY A 44 4.38 9.48 0.42
C GLY A 44 4.71 10.92 0.74
N TRP A 45 3.67 11.71 0.94
CA TRP A 45 3.78 13.07 1.43
C TRP A 45 4.05 13.10 2.94
N GLU A 46 4.69 14.17 3.40
CA GLU A 46 5.02 14.39 4.80
C GLU A 46 4.08 15.42 5.46
N GLY A 47 4.03 15.41 6.79
CA GLY A 47 3.30 16.41 7.57
C GLY A 47 1.79 16.39 7.31
N GLU A 48 1.21 17.58 7.11
CA GLU A 48 -0.23 17.75 6.90
C GLU A 48 -0.74 17.12 5.60
N PHE A 49 0.15 16.87 4.63
CA PHE A 49 -0.20 16.30 3.34
C PHE A 49 -0.18 14.77 3.30
N CYS A 50 0.30 14.12 4.38
CA CYS A 50 0.47 12.65 4.45
C CYS A 50 -0.81 11.87 4.10
N THR A 51 -1.98 12.36 4.51
CA THR A 51 -3.28 11.72 4.23
C THR A 51 -4.08 12.46 3.15
N VAL A 52 -3.46 13.40 2.44
CA VAL A 52 -4.12 14.24 1.42
C VAL A 52 -3.55 13.96 0.04
N GLY A 53 -2.23 13.96 -0.11
CA GLY A 53 -1.57 13.73 -1.39
C GLY A 53 -1.33 12.26 -1.69
N ALA A 54 -0.91 11.99 -2.93
CA ALA A 54 -0.64 10.66 -3.48
C ALA A 54 0.28 9.76 -2.62
N GLY A 55 0.19 8.45 -2.84
CA GLY A 55 1.10 7.46 -2.28
C GLY A 55 0.65 6.81 -0.97
N ASP A 56 1.64 6.31 -0.22
CA ASP A 56 1.48 5.33 0.86
C ASP A 56 0.61 5.82 2.01
N GLY A 57 0.75 7.10 2.39
CA GLY A 57 0.00 7.69 3.49
C GLY A 57 -1.50 7.72 3.20
N TRP A 58 -1.88 8.05 1.97
CA TRP A 58 -3.26 8.08 1.54
C TRP A 58 -3.82 6.67 1.31
N ILE A 59 -3.14 5.83 0.52
CA ILE A 59 -3.68 4.50 0.16
C ILE A 59 -3.84 3.56 1.36
N THR A 60 -2.94 3.66 2.34
CA THR A 60 -3.00 2.86 3.57
C THR A 60 -4.17 3.32 4.45
N SER A 61 -4.37 4.64 4.56
CA SER A 61 -5.51 5.21 5.31
C SER A 61 -6.85 4.89 4.62
N GLU A 62 -6.84 4.90 3.29
CA GLU A 62 -7.99 4.59 2.45
C GLU A 62 -8.52 3.18 2.68
N PHE A 63 -7.65 2.19 2.93
CA PHE A 63 -8.08 0.85 3.29
C PHE A 63 -9.02 0.83 4.51
N PHE A 64 -8.62 1.53 5.57
CA PHE A 64 -9.44 1.61 6.79
C PHE A 64 -10.72 2.39 6.54
N ARG A 65 -10.67 3.43 5.70
CA ARG A 65 -11.85 4.20 5.32
C ARG A 65 -12.85 3.33 4.54
N GLN A 66 -12.40 2.60 3.52
CA GLN A 66 -13.25 1.70 2.73
C GLN A 66 -13.84 0.58 3.60
N TYR A 67 -13.06 -0.02 4.49
CA TYR A 67 -13.60 -1.01 5.42
C TYR A 67 -14.65 -0.42 6.38
N GLY A 68 -14.40 0.79 6.90
CA GLY A 68 -15.29 1.45 7.86
C GLY A 68 -16.58 1.97 7.24
N GLU A 69 -16.50 2.61 6.07
CA GLU A 69 -17.66 3.15 5.35
C GLU A 69 -18.62 2.05 4.90
N HIS A 70 -18.08 0.90 4.48
CA HIS A 70 -18.85 -0.26 4.03
C HIS A 70 -19.08 -1.30 5.13
N TYR A 71 -18.89 -0.94 6.41
CA TYR A 71 -19.03 -1.89 7.51
C TYR A 71 -20.45 -2.47 7.59
N GLY A 72 -20.55 -3.80 7.50
CA GLY A 72 -21.83 -4.52 7.51
C GLY A 72 -22.50 -4.64 6.14
N GLU A 73 -21.93 -4.05 5.09
CA GLU A 73 -22.36 -4.28 3.72
C GLU A 73 -21.89 -5.66 3.22
N GLU A 74 -22.73 -6.32 2.43
CA GLU A 74 -22.42 -7.64 1.89
C GLU A 74 -21.18 -7.58 0.99
N GLY A 75 -20.18 -8.41 1.28
CA GLY A 75 -18.96 -8.52 0.50
C GLY A 75 -17.83 -7.60 0.96
N PHE A 76 -18.09 -6.54 1.73
CA PHE A 76 -17.05 -5.67 2.30
C PHE A 76 -16.47 -6.19 3.62
N ASP A 77 -16.94 -7.35 4.07
CA ASP A 77 -16.28 -8.20 5.04
C ASP A 77 -15.19 -9.09 4.42
N ILE A 78 -15.06 -9.14 3.09
CA ILE A 78 -14.01 -9.92 2.40
C ILE A 78 -12.79 -9.04 2.13
N LEU A 79 -11.62 -9.46 2.61
CA LEU A 79 -10.36 -8.71 2.55
C LEU A 79 -10.01 -8.25 1.14
N GLY A 80 -10.10 -9.15 0.16
CA GLY A 80 -9.79 -8.86 -1.24
C GLY A 80 -10.74 -7.84 -1.87
N HIS A 81 -12.01 -7.79 -1.46
CA HIS A 81 -12.94 -6.80 -1.95
C HIS A 81 -12.62 -5.40 -1.40
N VAL A 82 -12.32 -5.29 -0.10
CA VAL A 82 -11.88 -4.02 0.50
C VAL A 82 -10.59 -3.55 -0.18
N TYR A 83 -9.61 -4.45 -0.34
CA TYR A 83 -8.35 -4.15 -1.03
C TYR A 83 -8.58 -3.65 -2.48
N GLN A 84 -9.42 -4.34 -3.25
CA GLN A 84 -9.77 -3.92 -4.62
C GLN A 84 -10.45 -2.54 -4.62
N GLN A 85 -11.37 -2.32 -3.69
CA GLN A 85 -12.08 -1.06 -3.57
C GLN A 85 -11.13 0.09 -3.20
N THR A 86 -10.17 -0.14 -2.30
CA THR A 86 -9.11 0.83 -1.96
C THR A 86 -8.31 1.24 -3.19
N GLN A 87 -7.83 0.26 -3.99
CA GLN A 87 -7.09 0.55 -5.22
C GLN A 87 -7.96 1.33 -6.22
N THR A 88 -9.23 0.95 -6.35
CA THR A 88 -10.19 1.62 -7.24
C THR A 88 -10.43 3.07 -6.81
N SER A 89 -10.62 3.28 -5.51
CA SER A 89 -10.80 4.60 -4.90
C SER A 89 -9.57 5.49 -5.09
N TYR A 90 -8.36 4.94 -4.89
CA TYR A 90 -7.11 5.63 -5.17
C TYR A 90 -7.04 6.12 -6.61
N ILE A 91 -7.27 5.21 -7.58
CA ILE A 91 -7.21 5.53 -9.00
C ILE A 91 -8.22 6.61 -9.35
N HIS A 92 -9.45 6.51 -8.86
CA HIS A 92 -10.48 7.51 -9.11
C HIS A 92 -10.17 8.87 -8.49
N ASN A 93 -9.60 8.90 -7.29
CA ASN A 93 -9.23 10.14 -6.62
C ASN A 93 -8.08 10.85 -7.35
N PHE A 94 -6.96 10.16 -7.56
CA PHE A 94 -5.73 10.79 -8.06
C PHE A 94 -5.69 11.01 -9.56
N LYS A 95 -6.61 10.42 -10.32
CA LYS A 95 -6.74 10.68 -11.76
C LYS A 95 -6.91 12.16 -12.07
N ASP A 96 -7.74 12.85 -11.29
CA ASP A 96 -8.08 14.27 -11.49
C ASP A 96 -7.66 15.16 -10.29
N PHE A 97 -6.99 14.59 -9.30
CA PHE A 97 -6.49 15.32 -8.12
C PHE A 97 -5.45 16.35 -8.55
N THR A 98 -5.49 17.53 -7.93
CA THR A 98 -4.41 18.52 -8.06
C THR A 98 -4.21 19.19 -6.72
N LEU A 99 -2.97 19.52 -6.39
CA LEU A 99 -2.62 20.21 -5.17
C LEU A 99 -1.64 21.34 -5.51
N PRO A 100 -2.14 22.56 -5.78
CA PRO A 100 -1.31 23.67 -6.26
C PRO A 100 -0.39 24.25 -5.17
N GLU A 101 -0.72 24.06 -3.90
CA GLU A 101 0.08 24.54 -2.76
C GLU A 101 0.47 23.37 -1.86
N CYS A 102 1.77 23.05 -1.87
CA CYS A 102 2.36 22.07 -0.97
C CYS A 102 3.86 22.36 -0.80
N TRP A 103 4.47 21.73 0.21
CA TRP A 103 5.78 22.15 0.73
C TRP A 103 6.95 22.04 -0.26
N TRP A 104 6.92 21.09 -1.21
CA TRP A 104 8.05 20.82 -2.10
C TRP A 104 7.78 21.05 -3.59
N TYR A 105 6.62 20.63 -4.13
CA TYR A 105 6.27 20.80 -5.54
C TYR A 105 4.78 20.51 -5.78
N PRO A 106 4.03 21.34 -6.53
CA PRO A 106 2.60 21.15 -6.75
C PRO A 106 2.28 19.81 -7.40
N ASP A 107 1.23 19.16 -6.93
CA ASP A 107 0.66 17.99 -7.58
C ASP A 107 -0.22 18.44 -8.76
N THR A 108 0.14 18.01 -9.97
CA THR A 108 -0.54 18.39 -11.21
C THR A 108 -1.46 17.28 -11.75
N GLY A 109 -1.76 16.29 -10.91
CA GLY A 109 -2.53 15.10 -11.26
C GLY A 109 -1.67 13.92 -11.67
N TRP A 110 -2.37 12.88 -12.13
CA TRP A 110 -1.82 11.53 -12.31
C TRP A 110 -0.42 11.49 -12.92
N ASP A 111 0.52 10.90 -12.18
CA ASP A 111 1.91 10.75 -12.64
C ASP A 111 2.48 9.35 -12.36
N ALA A 112 3.82 9.22 -12.47
CA ALA A 112 4.51 7.95 -12.25
C ALA A 112 4.48 7.47 -10.80
N ILE A 113 4.30 8.37 -9.82
CA ILE A 113 4.19 8.05 -8.40
C ILE A 113 2.86 7.34 -8.14
N ASP A 114 1.76 7.80 -8.75
CA ASP A 114 0.47 7.15 -8.65
C ASP A 114 0.47 5.75 -9.26
N GLN A 115 1.08 5.61 -10.44
CA GLN A 115 1.28 4.32 -11.08
C GLN A 115 2.07 3.38 -10.17
N GLN A 116 3.16 3.89 -9.58
CA GLN A 116 3.99 3.13 -8.66
C GLN A 116 3.22 2.72 -7.39
N ALA A 117 2.42 3.60 -6.80
CA ALA A 117 1.65 3.33 -5.59
C ALA A 117 0.67 2.17 -5.82
N VAL A 118 -0.07 2.20 -6.93
CA VAL A 118 -1.03 1.14 -7.29
C VAL A 118 -0.33 -0.18 -7.58
N GLU A 119 0.78 -0.18 -8.34
CA GLU A 119 1.48 -1.41 -8.74
C GLU A 119 2.26 -2.07 -7.60
N GLN A 120 2.77 -1.27 -6.65
CA GLN A 120 3.64 -1.80 -5.59
C GLN A 120 2.90 -2.20 -4.32
N TRP A 121 1.72 -1.65 -4.03
CA TRP A 121 0.99 -1.93 -2.79
C TRP A 121 0.29 -3.29 -2.85
N VAL A 122 1.01 -4.36 -2.49
CA VAL A 122 0.60 -5.75 -2.69
C VAL A 122 -0.01 -6.35 -1.43
N LEU A 123 -1.12 -7.06 -1.60
CA LEU A 123 -1.70 -7.96 -0.61
C LEU A 123 -1.01 -9.34 -0.66
N LEU A 124 -0.46 -9.76 0.48
CA LEU A 124 0.03 -11.12 0.74
C LEU A 124 -0.88 -11.81 1.76
N GLY A 125 -1.37 -13.00 1.42
CA GLY A 125 -2.33 -13.76 2.23
C GLY A 125 -3.47 -14.28 1.38
N ASP A 126 -4.54 -14.74 2.03
CA ASP A 126 -5.76 -15.17 1.34
C ASP A 126 -6.69 -13.96 1.08
N PRO A 127 -6.90 -13.54 -0.18
CA PRO A 127 -7.82 -12.44 -0.48
C PRO A 127 -9.30 -12.80 -0.20
N SER A 128 -9.64 -14.08 -0.07
CA SER A 128 -11.00 -14.53 0.28
C SER A 128 -11.28 -14.54 1.79
N LEU A 129 -10.29 -14.14 2.61
CA LEU A 129 -10.43 -14.02 4.05
C LEU A 129 -11.58 -13.09 4.43
N LYS A 130 -12.45 -13.56 5.34
CA LYS A 130 -13.45 -12.74 6.00
C LYS A 130 -12.87 -11.99 7.21
N ILE A 131 -12.80 -10.67 7.14
CA ILE A 131 -12.40 -9.79 8.23
C ILE A 131 -13.42 -9.89 9.37
N GLY A 132 -12.95 -10.18 10.58
CA GLY A 132 -13.82 -10.45 11.75
C GLY A 132 -14.18 -11.93 11.94
N GLY A 133 -13.79 -12.80 11.00
CA GLY A 133 -13.92 -14.26 11.13
C GLY A 133 -15.24 -14.83 10.63
N TYR A 134 -15.38 -16.15 10.77
CA TYR A 134 -16.56 -16.93 10.39
C TYR A 134 -17.35 -17.33 11.65
N PRO A 135 -18.70 -17.45 11.56
CA PRO A 135 -19.53 -17.96 12.65
C PRO A 135 -19.17 -19.40 13.08
#